data_AF-A0A8J4TII2-F1
#
_entry.id   AF-A0A8J4TII2-F1
#
_cell.length_a   1.000
_cell.length_b   1.000
_cell.length_c   1.000
_cell.angle_alpha   90.00
_cell.angle_beta   90.00
_cell.angle_gamma   90.00
#
_symmetry.space_group_name_H-M   'P 1'
#
loop_
_entity.id
_entity.type
_entity.pdbx_description
1 polymer ?
#
loop_
_entity_poly.entity_id
_entity_poly.type
_entity_poly.pdbx_seq_one_letter_code
_entity_poly.pdbx_strand_id
1 'polypeptide(L)'
;GVGCNCSEVTCPPWRSYCHSRIVTDPCGCCSHCPKRKGEVCGGTSWRYGNCDSDLVCAVVAGLEPVTPPQLGVCKAVPKHLKKILPVHLCPVRHGCNVHAGTCDCYTDQACDASFSYRTYEACHQILMADLMYDPYDESKSLEPEKPVAPCTEWRCMAEGCECVCKMRPCNYIKQLYEPECCKIL
;
A
#
# COMPACT_ATOMS: atom_id res chain seq x y z
N GLY A 1 -9.65 -18.33 -11.71
CA GLY A 1 -10.50 -17.15 -11.54
C GLY A 1 -10.99 -16.71 -12.90
N VAL A 2 -12.25 -16.28 -13.02
CA VAL A 2 -12.76 -15.68 -14.26
C VAL A 2 -12.04 -14.34 -14.41
N GLY A 3 -11.01 -14.31 -15.25
CA GLY A 3 -10.27 -13.08 -15.54
C GLY A 3 -11.17 -12.13 -16.32
N CYS A 4 -11.19 -10.86 -15.93
CA CYS A 4 -11.91 -9.84 -16.68
C CYS A 4 -11.20 -9.58 -18.01
N ASN A 5 -11.96 -9.43 -19.11
CA ASN A 5 -11.40 -9.03 -20.38
C ASN A 5 -11.28 -7.49 -20.45
N CYS A 6 -10.08 -6.95 -20.17
CA CYS A 6 -9.86 -5.50 -20.17
C CYS A 6 -10.10 -4.83 -21.53
N SER A 7 -10.06 -5.57 -22.64
CA SER A 7 -10.33 -5.01 -23.97
C SER A 7 -11.80 -4.58 -24.16
N GLU A 8 -12.70 -5.08 -23.32
CA GLU A 8 -14.13 -4.74 -23.31
C GLU A 8 -14.47 -3.65 -22.27
N VAL A 9 -13.48 -3.20 -21.49
CA VAL A 9 -13.67 -2.24 -20.40
C VAL A 9 -13.33 -0.83 -20.86
N THR A 10 -14.34 0.03 -20.93
CA THR A 10 -14.14 1.47 -21.20
C THR A 10 -13.74 2.20 -19.91
N CYS A 11 -12.45 2.46 -19.74
CA CYS A 11 -11.97 3.22 -18.59
C CYS A 11 -12.35 4.71 -18.68
N PRO A 12 -12.75 5.34 -17.56
CA PRO A 12 -12.95 6.78 -17.54
C PRO A 12 -11.62 7.53 -17.78
N PRO A 13 -11.70 8.77 -18.28
CA PRO A 13 -10.51 9.55 -18.61
C PRO A 13 -9.60 9.75 -17.39
N TRP A 14 -8.31 9.52 -17.61
CA TRP A 14 -7.28 9.63 -16.59
C TRP A 14 -7.12 11.08 -16.13
N ARG A 15 -7.00 11.27 -14.81
CA ARG A 15 -6.60 12.56 -14.23
C ARG A 15 -5.14 12.45 -13.80
N SER A 16 -4.31 13.39 -14.26
CA SER A 16 -2.86 13.41 -14.05
C SER A 16 -2.42 13.62 -12.60
N TYR A 17 -3.32 14.04 -11.71
CA TYR A 17 -2.99 14.26 -10.30
C TYR A 17 -4.08 13.73 -9.37
N CYS A 18 -3.71 12.78 -8.50
CA CYS A 18 -4.52 12.30 -7.40
C CYS A 18 -3.92 12.79 -6.08
N HIS A 19 -4.77 13.30 -5.17
CA HIS A 19 -4.34 13.70 -3.82
C HIS A 19 -3.83 12.53 -2.97
N SER A 20 -4.17 11.31 -3.35
CA SER A 20 -3.80 10.08 -2.67
C SER A 20 -3.28 9.08 -3.71
N ARG A 21 -2.79 7.96 -3.21
CA ARG A 21 -2.33 6.83 -4.01
C ARG A 21 -3.43 6.37 -4.97
N ILE A 22 -3.08 6.23 -6.25
CA ILE A 22 -3.96 5.69 -7.30
C ILE A 22 -4.55 4.34 -6.86
N VAL A 23 -5.77 4.03 -7.26
CA VAL A 23 -6.38 2.71 -7.06
C VAL A 23 -6.74 2.10 -8.40
N THR A 24 -6.58 0.79 -8.52
CA THR A 24 -7.00 0.04 -9.71
C THR A 24 -8.35 -0.60 -9.42
N ASP A 25 -9.19 -0.73 -10.44
CA ASP A 25 -10.43 -1.45 -10.29
C ASP A 25 -10.20 -2.95 -10.00
N PRO A 26 -11.20 -3.64 -9.42
CA PRO A 26 -11.13 -5.07 -9.12
C PRO A 26 -10.68 -5.96 -10.27
N CYS A 27 -10.94 -5.58 -11.53
CA CYS A 27 -10.51 -6.33 -12.70
C CYS A 27 -9.06 -6.03 -13.12
N GLY A 28 -8.41 -5.02 -12.54
CA GLY A 28 -7.05 -4.62 -12.89
C GLY A 28 -6.93 -3.77 -14.15
N CYS A 29 -8.03 -3.35 -14.76
CA CYS A 29 -8.05 -2.75 -16.09
C CYS A 29 -7.92 -1.21 -16.07
N CYS A 30 -8.59 -0.56 -15.11
CA CYS A 30 -8.74 0.87 -15.03
C CYS A 30 -8.11 1.40 -13.74
N SER A 31 -7.22 2.37 -13.91
CA SER A 31 -6.69 3.13 -12.80
C SER A 31 -7.56 4.36 -12.54
N HIS A 32 -7.74 4.71 -11.26
CA HIS A 32 -8.55 5.85 -10.81
C HIS A 32 -7.87 6.60 -9.66
N CYS A 33 -8.22 7.88 -9.50
CA CYS A 33 -8.05 8.51 -8.19
C CYS A 33 -9.03 7.89 -7.19
N PRO A 34 -8.57 7.59 -5.96
CA PRO A 34 -9.41 6.98 -4.95
C PRO A 34 -10.56 7.90 -4.53
N LYS A 35 -11.73 7.28 -4.33
CA LYS A 35 -12.91 7.92 -3.75
C LYS A 35 -12.80 7.95 -2.23
N ARG A 36 -13.11 9.10 -1.65
CA ARG A 36 -13.12 9.37 -0.21
C ARG A 36 -14.43 8.89 0.41
N LYS A 37 -14.42 8.82 1.74
CA LYS A 37 -15.60 8.45 2.53
C LYS A 37 -16.80 9.35 2.16
N GLY A 38 -17.93 8.71 1.86
CA GLY A 38 -19.17 9.40 1.47
C GLY A 38 -19.31 9.68 -0.03
N GLU A 39 -18.27 9.48 -0.84
CA GLU A 39 -18.38 9.64 -2.29
C GLU A 39 -19.01 8.41 -2.97
N VAL A 40 -19.67 8.66 -4.11
CA VAL A 40 -20.24 7.61 -4.96
C VAL A 40 -19.13 6.80 -5.63
N CYS A 41 -19.30 5.49 -5.68
CA CYS A 41 -18.36 4.52 -6.25
C CYS A 41 -19.11 3.40 -7.00
N GLY A 42 -18.37 2.58 -7.76
CA GLY A 42 -18.95 1.47 -8.53
C GLY A 42 -19.49 1.88 -9.90
N GLY A 43 -20.66 1.34 -10.25
CA GLY A 43 -21.28 1.49 -11.55
C GLY A 43 -20.73 0.53 -12.59
N THR A 44 -21.35 0.53 -13.78
CA THR A 44 -20.87 -0.25 -14.92
C THR A 44 -19.38 0.02 -15.17
N SER A 45 -18.59 -1.04 -15.25
CA SER A 45 -17.14 -0.97 -15.49
C SER A 45 -16.40 -0.03 -14.52
N TRP A 46 -16.88 0.08 -13.27
CA TRP A 46 -16.31 0.96 -12.26
C TRP A 46 -16.19 2.43 -12.69
N ARG A 47 -17.12 2.91 -13.53
CA ARG A 47 -17.11 4.29 -14.06
C ARG A 47 -17.10 5.36 -12.97
N TYR A 48 -17.69 5.10 -11.80
CA TYR A 48 -17.68 6.02 -10.67
C TYR A 48 -16.48 5.84 -9.74
N GLY A 49 -15.54 4.97 -10.11
CA GLY A 49 -14.27 4.77 -9.43
C GLY A 49 -14.36 3.86 -8.22
N ASN A 50 -13.17 3.63 -7.65
CA ASN A 50 -12.95 2.77 -6.50
C ASN A 50 -12.61 3.61 -5.27
N CYS A 51 -12.96 3.09 -4.10
CA CYS A 51 -12.68 3.75 -2.84
C CYS A 51 -11.19 3.69 -2.47
N ASP A 52 -10.76 4.61 -1.61
CA ASP A 52 -9.42 4.55 -1.02
C ASP A 52 -9.23 3.26 -0.19
N SER A 53 -7.98 2.94 0.10
CA SER A 53 -7.47 1.66 0.60
C SER A 53 -8.06 1.23 1.95
N ASP A 54 -8.68 2.13 2.71
CA ASP A 54 -9.30 1.86 4.01
C ASP A 54 -10.84 1.85 3.96
N LEU A 55 -11.41 1.96 2.77
CA LEU A 55 -12.84 2.09 2.51
C LEU A 55 -13.36 0.95 1.62
N VAL A 56 -14.64 0.63 1.78
CA VAL A 56 -15.38 -0.31 0.93
C VAL A 56 -16.46 0.43 0.16
N CYS A 57 -16.64 0.06 -1.11
CA CYS A 57 -17.78 0.52 -1.89
C CYS A 57 -18.98 -0.33 -1.52
N ALA A 58 -19.93 0.24 -0.78
CA ALA A 58 -21.05 -0.50 -0.21
C ALA A 58 -22.40 0.16 -0.53
N VAL A 59 -23.47 -0.63 -0.47
CA VAL A 59 -24.85 -0.13 -0.61
C VAL A 59 -25.13 0.99 0.39
N VAL A 60 -26.06 1.89 0.08
CA VAL A 60 -26.34 3.09 0.91
C VAL A 60 -26.74 2.73 2.34
N ALA A 61 -27.54 1.68 2.52
CA ALA A 61 -27.92 1.16 3.83
C ALA A 61 -27.14 -0.13 4.15
N GLY A 62 -26.25 -0.11 5.16
CA GLY A 62 -25.43 -1.27 5.53
C GLY A 62 -23.97 -1.20 5.08
N LEU A 63 -23.30 -2.36 5.05
CA LEU A 63 -21.88 -2.51 4.65
C LEU A 63 -21.69 -3.57 3.55
N GLU A 64 -22.77 -4.06 2.96
CA GLU A 64 -22.70 -5.04 1.87
C GLU A 64 -21.99 -4.42 0.67
N PRO A 65 -20.96 -5.08 0.11
CA PRO A 65 -20.21 -4.54 -1.02
C PRO A 65 -21.10 -4.51 -2.26
N VAL A 66 -20.90 -3.49 -3.09
CA VAL A 66 -21.55 -3.42 -4.40
C VAL A 66 -20.67 -4.06 -5.46
N THR A 67 -21.29 -4.79 -6.37
CA THR A 67 -20.66 -5.28 -7.59
C THR A 67 -21.20 -4.49 -8.78
N PRO A 68 -20.37 -4.18 -9.80
CA PRO A 68 -20.88 -3.64 -11.05
C PRO A 68 -22.07 -4.48 -11.58
N PRO A 69 -23.12 -3.83 -12.12
CA PRO A 69 -23.22 -2.42 -12.46
C PRO A 69 -23.75 -1.51 -11.33
N GLN A 70 -23.87 -2.01 -10.10
CA GLN A 70 -24.50 -1.27 -9.01
C GLN A 70 -23.65 -0.09 -8.52
N LEU A 71 -24.33 0.95 -8.04
CA LEU A 71 -23.70 2.11 -7.39
C LEU A 71 -23.69 1.93 -5.89
N GLY A 72 -22.60 2.37 -5.26
CA GLY A 72 -22.44 2.39 -3.82
C GLY A 72 -21.88 3.71 -3.33
N VAL A 73 -21.57 3.74 -2.03
CA VAL A 73 -20.90 4.84 -1.35
C VAL A 73 -19.69 4.30 -0.61
N CYS A 74 -18.59 5.03 -0.64
CA CYS A 74 -17.39 4.65 0.09
C CYS A 74 -17.57 4.78 1.59
N LYS A 75 -17.47 3.66 2.31
CA LYS A 75 -17.66 3.58 3.75
C LYS A 75 -16.42 3.03 4.44
N ALA A 76 -16.13 3.58 5.62
CA ALA A 76 -15.08 3.03 6.47
C ALA A 76 -15.55 1.70 7.07
N VAL A 77 -14.72 0.68 6.98
CA VAL A 77 -14.95 -0.59 7.69
C VAL A 77 -14.58 -0.38 9.17
N PRO A 78 -15.51 -0.55 10.12
CA PRO A 78 -15.19 -0.43 11.54
C PRO A 78 -14.04 -1.33 11.95
N LYS A 79 -13.07 -0.82 12.72
CA LYS A 79 -11.83 -1.56 13.06
C LYS A 79 -12.09 -2.92 13.70
N HIS A 80 -13.12 -3.02 14.55
CA HIS A 80 -13.51 -4.27 15.21
C HIS A 80 -14.07 -5.31 14.23
N LEU A 81 -14.62 -4.87 13.10
CA LEU A 81 -15.13 -5.74 12.06
C LEU A 81 -14.04 -6.18 11.07
N LYS A 82 -12.90 -5.49 10.96
CA LYS A 82 -11.83 -5.88 10.01
C LYS A 82 -11.33 -7.32 10.20
N LYS A 83 -11.33 -7.83 11.43
CA LYS A 83 -10.89 -9.20 11.76
C LYS A 83 -12.00 -10.26 11.69
N ILE A 84 -13.25 -9.82 11.66
CA ILE A 84 -14.44 -10.68 11.74
C ILE A 84 -15.24 -10.60 10.44
N LEU A 85 -14.90 -9.65 9.55
CA LEU A 85 -15.57 -9.47 8.28
C LEU A 85 -15.46 -10.80 7.52
N PRO A 86 -16.60 -11.39 7.13
CA PRO A 86 -16.57 -12.44 6.16
C PRO A 86 -15.80 -11.97 4.93
N VAL A 87 -14.98 -12.84 4.35
CA VAL A 87 -14.14 -12.55 3.17
C VAL A 87 -14.96 -11.88 2.05
N HIS A 88 -16.21 -12.29 1.88
CA HIS A 88 -17.13 -11.75 0.88
C HIS A 88 -17.54 -10.27 1.09
N LEU A 89 -17.29 -9.68 2.27
CA LEU A 89 -17.51 -8.26 2.56
C LEU A 89 -16.23 -7.42 2.39
N CYS A 90 -15.07 -8.06 2.22
CA CYS A 90 -13.83 -7.35 1.99
C CYS A 90 -13.82 -6.75 0.57
N PRO A 91 -13.09 -5.64 0.36
CA PRO A 91 -12.95 -5.08 -0.98
C PRO A 91 -12.22 -6.07 -1.87
N VAL A 92 -12.69 -6.20 -3.12
CA VAL A 92 -11.93 -6.90 -4.15
C VAL A 92 -10.76 -6.02 -4.57
N ARG A 93 -9.57 -6.60 -4.60
CA ARG A 93 -8.31 -5.91 -4.87
C ARG A 93 -7.56 -6.62 -5.97
N HIS A 94 -6.96 -5.84 -6.85
CA HIS A 94 -6.03 -6.34 -7.86
C HIS A 94 -4.62 -5.87 -7.52
N GLY A 95 -3.65 -6.77 -7.69
CA GLY A 95 -2.24 -6.43 -7.56
C GLY A 95 -1.36 -7.61 -7.95
N CYS A 96 -0.06 -7.43 -7.74
CA CYS A 96 0.96 -8.40 -8.16
C CYS A 96 1.92 -8.70 -7.02
N ASN A 97 2.41 -9.94 -7.01
CA ASN A 97 3.45 -10.41 -6.12
C ASN A 97 4.52 -11.16 -6.93
N VAL A 98 5.75 -11.21 -6.42
CA VAL A 98 6.77 -12.09 -6.97
C VAL A 98 6.54 -13.49 -6.41
N HIS A 99 6.36 -14.47 -7.29
CA HIS A 99 6.18 -15.85 -6.93
C HIS A 99 7.05 -16.71 -7.83
N ALA A 100 7.93 -17.54 -7.24
CA ALA A 100 8.91 -18.37 -7.96
C ALA A 100 9.77 -17.63 -9.00
N GLY A 101 10.15 -16.37 -8.74
CA GLY A 101 10.97 -15.58 -9.65
C GLY A 101 10.21 -15.01 -10.86
N THR A 102 8.88 -15.07 -10.86
CA THR A 102 8.01 -14.42 -11.84
C THR A 102 7.04 -13.47 -11.15
N CYS A 103 6.59 -12.44 -11.87
CA CYS A 103 5.58 -11.51 -11.38
C CYS A 103 4.18 -12.00 -11.73
N ASP A 104 3.43 -12.41 -10.71
CA ASP A 104 2.08 -12.93 -10.85
C ASP A 104 1.07 -11.89 -10.37
N CYS A 105 0.25 -11.41 -11.29
CA CYS A 105 -0.83 -10.46 -11.01
C CYS A 105 -2.18 -11.18 -10.95
N TYR A 106 -2.92 -10.97 -9.88
CA TYR A 106 -4.22 -11.60 -9.68
C TYR A 106 -5.15 -10.70 -8.86
N THR A 107 -6.41 -11.07 -8.87
CA THR A 107 -7.45 -10.41 -8.08
C THR A 107 -7.79 -11.29 -6.88
N ASP A 108 -7.82 -10.70 -5.70
CA ASP A 108 -8.18 -11.38 -4.46
C ASP A 108 -9.14 -10.50 -3.64
N GLN A 109 -9.99 -11.15 -2.85
CA GLN A 109 -10.93 -10.47 -1.97
C GLN A 109 -10.39 -10.53 -0.53
N ALA A 110 -9.79 -9.44 -0.07
CA ALA A 110 -9.11 -9.43 1.21
C ALA A 110 -9.23 -8.07 1.92
N CYS A 111 -9.37 -8.12 3.24
CA CYS A 111 -9.51 -6.92 4.06
C CYS A 111 -8.15 -6.26 4.36
N ASP A 112 -7.07 -7.02 4.25
CA ASP A 112 -5.70 -6.57 4.43
C ASP A 112 -4.97 -6.41 3.08
N ALA A 113 -3.75 -5.86 3.12
CA ALA A 113 -2.94 -5.69 1.92
C ALA A 113 -2.32 -7.03 1.51
N SER A 114 -2.86 -7.67 0.47
CA SER A 114 -2.36 -8.95 -0.06
C SER A 114 -1.30 -8.82 -1.16
N PHE A 115 -1.02 -7.60 -1.64
CA PHE A 115 -0.19 -7.34 -2.81
C PHE A 115 0.94 -6.37 -2.51
N SER A 116 2.14 -6.74 -2.96
CA SER A 116 3.35 -5.93 -2.83
C SER A 116 3.47 -4.88 -3.93
N TYR A 117 2.92 -5.18 -5.12
CA TYR A 117 2.96 -4.33 -6.29
C TYR A 117 1.57 -4.13 -6.90
N ARG A 118 1.39 -3.06 -7.66
CA ARG A 118 0.10 -2.70 -8.27
C ARG A 118 -0.05 -3.19 -9.70
N THR A 119 1.03 -3.17 -10.45
CA THR A 119 1.05 -3.54 -11.86
C THR A 119 2.19 -4.51 -12.11
N TYR A 120 2.07 -5.24 -13.21
CA TYR A 120 3.10 -6.17 -13.66
C TYR A 120 4.43 -5.44 -13.87
N GLU A 121 4.43 -4.27 -14.51
CA GLU A 121 5.64 -3.50 -14.81
C GLU A 121 6.35 -3.07 -13.52
N ALA A 122 5.60 -2.61 -12.52
CA ALA A 122 6.17 -2.21 -11.23
C ALA A 122 6.81 -3.41 -10.50
N CYS A 123 6.18 -4.58 -10.58
CA CYS A 123 6.75 -5.82 -10.04
C CYS A 123 8.00 -6.25 -10.84
N HIS A 124 7.89 -6.26 -12.16
CA HIS A 124 8.91 -6.75 -13.08
C HIS A 124 10.16 -5.88 -13.08
N GLN A 125 10.02 -4.55 -12.91
CA GLN A 125 11.18 -3.66 -12.77
C GLN A 125 12.02 -4.00 -11.54
N ILE A 126 11.40 -4.34 -10.41
CA ILE A 126 12.11 -4.73 -9.20
C ILE A 126 12.75 -6.11 -9.39
N LEU A 127 12.00 -7.07 -9.96
CA LEU A 127 12.54 -8.38 -10.31
C LEU A 127 13.76 -8.29 -11.25
N MET A 128 13.71 -7.43 -12.26
CA MET A 128 14.82 -7.22 -13.20
C MET A 128 15.97 -6.46 -12.56
N ALA A 129 15.72 -5.53 -11.64
CA ALA A 129 16.78 -4.88 -10.87
C ALA A 129 17.53 -5.88 -9.97
N ASP A 130 16.81 -6.83 -9.36
CA ASP A 130 17.41 -7.89 -8.56
C ASP A 130 18.19 -8.90 -9.42
N LEU A 131 17.74 -9.18 -10.65
CA LEU A 131 18.43 -10.08 -11.59
C LEU A 131 19.62 -9.43 -12.32
N MET A 132 19.60 -8.11 -12.52
CA MET A 132 20.73 -7.34 -13.07
C MET A 132 21.75 -6.91 -12.00
N TYR A 133 21.54 -7.29 -10.74
CA TYR A 133 22.58 -7.14 -9.72
C TYR A 133 23.67 -8.19 -9.96
N ASP A 134 24.61 -7.86 -10.85
CA ASP A 134 25.89 -8.56 -10.96
C ASP A 134 26.83 -8.01 -9.89
N PRO A 135 27.21 -8.78 -8.86
CA PRO A 135 28.18 -8.34 -7.85
C PRO A 135 29.59 -8.09 -8.42
N TYR A 136 29.84 -8.35 -9.72
CA TYR A 136 31.15 -8.21 -10.38
C TYR A 136 31.20 -7.20 -11.55
N ASP A 137 30.24 -6.28 -11.70
CA ASP A 137 30.36 -5.21 -12.70
C ASP A 137 31.33 -4.10 -12.24
N GLU A 138 32.60 -4.25 -12.62
CA GLU A 138 33.71 -3.31 -12.38
C GLU A 138 33.59 -1.97 -13.16
N SER A 139 32.51 -1.74 -13.93
CA SER A 139 32.41 -0.55 -14.81
C SER A 139 31.60 0.63 -14.25
N LYS A 140 30.99 0.52 -13.07
CA LYS A 140 30.47 1.71 -12.37
C LYS A 140 31.59 2.42 -11.63
N SER A 141 32.13 3.45 -12.30
CA SER A 141 32.74 4.61 -11.64
C SER A 141 31.94 4.93 -10.39
N LEU A 142 32.57 4.77 -9.21
CA LEU A 142 32.01 5.24 -7.95
C LEU A 142 31.65 6.72 -8.15
N GLU A 143 30.35 7.02 -8.31
CA GLU A 143 29.88 8.31 -7.83
C GLU A 143 30.28 8.35 -6.37
N PRO A 144 31.02 9.39 -5.91
CA PRO A 144 31.45 9.46 -4.53
C PRO A 144 30.20 9.29 -3.68
N GLU A 145 30.18 8.21 -2.88
CA GLU A 145 29.17 8.02 -1.86
C GLU A 145 29.00 9.38 -1.20
N LYS A 146 27.81 9.98 -1.34
CA LYS A 146 27.49 11.14 -0.52
C LYS A 146 27.83 10.71 0.89
N PRO A 147 28.75 11.42 1.59
CA PRO A 147 29.14 11.01 2.91
C PRO A 147 27.85 10.82 3.68
N VAL A 148 27.63 9.60 4.18
CA VAL A 148 26.55 9.32 5.12
C VAL A 148 26.83 10.29 6.25
N ALA A 149 26.13 11.43 6.23
CA ALA A 149 26.23 12.39 7.30
C ALA A 149 25.84 11.58 8.54
N PRO A 150 26.75 11.40 9.51
CA PRO A 150 26.42 10.65 10.70
C PRO A 150 25.25 11.39 11.35
N CYS A 151 24.05 10.86 11.19
CA CYS A 151 22.90 11.46 11.82
C CYS A 151 23.09 11.18 13.30
N THR A 152 23.45 12.23 14.03
CA THR A 152 23.67 12.18 15.46
C THR A 152 22.58 13.00 16.08
N GLU A 153 21.81 12.36 16.95
CA GLU A 153 20.74 13.01 17.70
C GLU A 153 20.99 12.83 19.20
N TRP A 154 20.55 13.83 19.97
CA TRP A 154 20.61 13.77 21.43
C TRP A 154 19.53 12.80 21.92
N ARG A 155 19.96 11.68 22.54
CA ARG A 155 19.07 10.59 22.97
C ARG A 155 19.55 9.97 24.28
N CYS A 156 18.60 9.47 25.07
CA CYS A 156 18.84 8.88 26.38
C CYS A 156 18.44 7.39 26.39
N MET A 157 19.17 6.59 27.16
CA MET A 157 18.86 5.17 27.38
C MET A 157 19.12 4.83 28.84
N ALA A 158 18.28 3.96 29.41
CA ALA A 158 18.50 3.42 30.75
C ALA A 158 19.63 2.38 30.66
N GLU A 159 20.77 2.68 31.28
CA GLU A 159 21.91 1.79 31.41
C GLU A 159 22.03 1.48 32.91
N GLY A 160 21.50 0.35 33.36
CA GLY A 160 21.39 0.02 34.79
C GLY A 160 20.33 0.85 35.51
N CYS A 161 20.70 1.49 36.63
CA CYS A 161 19.84 2.40 37.41
C CYS A 161 20.06 3.88 37.06
N GLU A 162 20.66 4.18 35.91
CA GLU A 162 21.01 5.54 35.50
C GLU A 162 20.56 5.82 34.06
N CYS A 163 20.18 7.07 33.80
CA CYS A 163 19.79 7.55 32.48
C CYS A 163 20.97 8.25 31.81
N VAL A 164 21.51 7.64 30.76
CA VAL A 164 22.71 8.13 30.07
C VAL A 164 22.32 8.77 28.74
N CYS A 165 22.35 10.11 28.70
CA CYS A 165 22.08 10.92 27.52
C CYS A 165 23.38 11.33 26.80
N LYS A 166 23.49 11.01 25.51
CA LYS A 166 24.63 11.43 24.67
C LYS A 166 24.22 11.52 23.21
N MET A 167 25.03 12.19 22.39
CA MET A 167 24.85 12.12 20.93
C MET A 167 25.04 10.68 20.47
N ARG A 168 24.01 10.11 19.84
CA ARG A 168 24.01 8.74 19.34
C ARG A 168 23.59 8.70 17.88
N PRO A 169 24.04 7.70 17.11
CA PRO A 169 23.56 7.49 15.75
C PRO A 169 22.05 7.21 15.77
N CYS A 170 21.30 7.82 14.84
CA CYS A 170 19.88 7.51 14.72
C CYS A 170 19.73 6.06 14.24
N ASN A 171 19.26 5.19 15.13
CA ASN A 171 18.98 3.79 14.84
C ASN A 171 17.49 3.53 15.16
N TYR A 172 16.85 2.61 14.44
CA TYR A 172 15.42 2.27 14.54
C TYR A 172 15.02 1.56 15.86
N ILE A 173 15.97 1.36 16.79
CA ILE A 173 15.69 0.86 18.12
C ILE A 173 15.16 2.01 18.98
N LYS A 174 14.11 1.74 19.77
CA LYS A 174 13.32 2.71 20.55
C LYS A 174 14.20 3.46 21.58
N GLN A 175 14.84 4.54 21.16
CA GLN A 175 15.60 5.46 22.02
C GLN A 175 14.65 6.50 22.63
N LEU A 176 14.83 6.82 23.91
CA LEU A 176 13.89 7.64 24.69
C LEU A 176 14.37 9.09 24.76
N TYR A 177 13.43 10.01 24.87
CA TYR A 177 13.75 11.38 25.27
C TYR A 177 14.01 11.41 26.79
N GLU A 178 14.81 12.36 27.26
CA GLU A 178 15.21 12.50 28.68
C GLU A 178 14.06 12.34 29.71
N PRO A 179 12.88 12.99 29.56
CA PRO A 179 11.78 12.82 30.51
C PRO A 179 11.12 11.44 30.46
N GLU A 180 11.33 10.66 29.41
CA GLU A 180 10.82 9.29 29.27
C GLU A 180 11.82 8.29 29.83
N CYS A 181 13.12 8.57 29.72
CA CYS A 181 14.16 7.74 30.32
C CYS A 181 14.02 7.72 31.85
N CYS A 182 13.90 8.88 32.49
CA CYS A 182 13.80 8.98 33.96
C CYS A 182 12.51 8.38 34.54
N LYS A 183 11.53 8.03 33.71
CA LYS A 183 10.29 7.34 34.15
C LYS A 183 10.41 5.82 34.17
N ILE A 184 11.46 5.27 33.55
CA ILE A 184 11.69 3.82 33.45
C ILE A 184 12.62 3.32 34.58
N LEU A 185 13.34 4.23 35.22
CA LEU A 185 14.05 4.00 36.49
C LEU A 185 13.06 4.03 37.66
#